data_AF-A0AAD0WY71-F1
#
_entry.id   AF-A0AAD0WY71-F1
#
_cell.length_a   1.000
_cell.length_b   1.000
_cell.length_c   1.000
_cell.angle_alpha   90.00
_cell.angle_beta   90.00
_cell.angle_gamma   90.00
#
_symmetry.space_group_name_H-M   'P 1'
#
loop_
_entity.id
_entity.type
_entity.pdbx_description
1 polymer ?
#
loop_
_entity_poly.entity_id
_entity_poly.type
_entity_poly.pdbx_seq_one_letter_code
_entity_poly.pdbx_strand_id
1 'polypeptide(L)'
;MSKLISIILLAVVATNISAKEIILNGDLIDSQSFTGRIFKVIITEENEEVKLVNEYFEAQSCENGEFALKEESLGKYRLEAVLNCKNWVDQPEETQFCPEIFSPVCGAVSGIDGDMLINYSNSCELYRAKAIFVKEGSCE
;
A
#
# COMPACT_ATOMS: atom_id res chain seq x y z
N MET A 1 50.72 41.77 2.78
CA MET A 1 50.56 40.46 3.44
C MET A 1 49.24 39.88 2.99
N SER A 2 49.30 38.86 2.12
CA SER A 2 48.14 38.22 1.50
C SER A 2 47.58 37.15 2.44
N LYS A 3 46.27 37.19 2.71
CA LYS A 3 45.54 36.05 3.31
C LYS A 3 44.39 35.70 2.37
N LEU A 4 44.64 34.76 1.46
CA LEU A 4 43.61 34.08 0.69
C LEU A 4 42.93 33.06 1.62
N ILE A 5 41.70 33.36 2.03
CA ILE A 5 40.82 32.42 2.72
C ILE A 5 40.19 31.56 1.64
N SER A 6 40.66 30.32 1.50
CA SER A 6 40.08 29.32 0.61
C SER A 6 38.86 28.72 1.30
N ILE A 7 37.67 29.13 0.88
CA ILE A 7 36.40 28.58 1.34
C ILE A 7 36.16 27.29 0.53
N ILE A 8 36.32 26.15 1.19
CA ILE A 8 35.96 24.84 0.64
C ILE A 8 34.43 24.76 0.68
N LEU A 9 33.78 25.00 -0.46
CA LEU A 9 32.36 24.71 -0.66
C LEU A 9 32.21 23.18 -0.65
N LEU A 10 31.72 22.59 0.44
CA LEU A 10 31.19 21.23 0.40
C LEU A 10 29.93 21.28 -0.46
N ALA A 11 30.07 20.91 -1.73
CA ALA A 11 28.93 20.55 -2.56
C ALA A 11 28.31 19.28 -1.96
N VAL A 12 27.23 19.46 -1.18
CA VAL A 12 26.33 18.36 -0.84
C VAL A 12 25.72 17.92 -2.16
N VAL A 13 26.26 16.83 -2.72
CA VAL A 13 25.67 16.17 -3.87
C VAL A 13 24.36 15.57 -3.36
N ALA A 14 23.26 16.32 -3.50
CA ALA A 14 21.93 15.76 -3.41
C ALA A 14 21.82 14.75 -4.55
N THR A 15 22.16 13.49 -4.26
CA THR A 15 21.78 12.40 -5.14
C THR A 15 20.27 12.36 -5.10
N ASN A 16 19.64 12.82 -6.18
CA ASN A 16 18.26 12.50 -6.42
C ASN A 16 18.24 10.98 -6.60
N ILE A 17 18.00 10.24 -5.52
CA ILE A 17 17.62 8.84 -5.59
C ILE A 17 16.25 8.87 -6.24
N SER A 18 16.24 8.88 -7.57
CA SER A 18 15.02 8.64 -8.33
C SER A 18 14.58 7.24 -7.93
N ALA A 19 13.46 7.16 -7.21
CA ALA A 19 12.80 5.90 -6.89
C ALA A 19 12.73 5.06 -8.17
N LYS A 20 13.29 3.86 -8.12
CA LYS A 20 13.39 2.97 -9.28
C LYS A 20 12.00 2.43 -9.59
N GLU A 21 11.56 2.62 -10.82
CA GLU A 21 10.39 1.93 -11.35
C GLU A 21 10.78 0.51 -11.76
N ILE A 22 9.98 -0.47 -11.34
CA ILE A 22 10.21 -1.91 -11.53
C ILE A 22 8.92 -2.50 -12.07
N ILE A 23 9.03 -3.37 -13.07
CA ILE A 23 7.91 -4.18 -13.55
C ILE A 23 8.10 -5.59 -13.00
N LEU A 24 7.03 -6.14 -12.41
CA LEU A 24 7.07 -7.43 -11.75
C LEU A 24 5.85 -8.28 -12.14
N ASN A 25 6.08 -9.58 -12.34
CA ASN A 25 5.03 -10.56 -12.61
C ASN A 25 4.73 -11.37 -11.35
N GLY A 26 3.46 -11.69 -11.12
CA GLY A 26 3.05 -12.52 -9.99
C GLY A 26 1.56 -12.44 -9.69
N ASP A 27 1.21 -12.74 -8.44
CA ASP A 27 -0.15 -12.69 -7.93
C ASP A 27 -0.29 -11.55 -6.91
N LEU A 28 -1.18 -10.60 -7.17
CA LEU A 28 -1.56 -9.55 -6.22
C LEU A 28 -2.66 -10.09 -5.32
N ILE A 29 -2.33 -10.32 -4.05
CA ILE A 29 -3.23 -10.92 -3.06
C ILE A 29 -3.36 -10.03 -1.83
N ASP A 30 -4.41 -10.29 -1.06
CA ASP A 30 -4.60 -9.72 0.27
C ASP A 30 -3.80 -10.51 1.30
N SER A 31 -3.14 -9.81 2.22
CA SER A 31 -2.44 -10.37 3.37
C SER A 31 -2.88 -9.65 4.63
N GLN A 32 -3.03 -10.38 5.73
CA GLN A 32 -3.54 -9.86 7.00
C GLN A 32 -2.41 -9.73 8.03
N SER A 33 -2.32 -8.57 8.67
CA SER A 33 -1.45 -8.34 9.81
C SER A 33 -2.05 -8.94 11.08
N PHE A 34 -1.21 -9.15 12.10
CA PHE A 34 -1.67 -9.59 13.42
C PHE A 34 -2.67 -8.63 14.09
N THR A 35 -2.68 -7.34 13.70
CA THR A 35 -3.63 -6.34 14.18
C THR A 35 -4.92 -6.31 13.36
N GLY A 36 -5.11 -7.28 12.45
CA GLY A 36 -6.25 -7.37 11.55
C GLY A 36 -6.18 -6.39 10.38
N ARG A 37 -5.09 -5.64 10.20
CA ARG A 37 -4.93 -4.74 9.04
C ARG A 37 -4.67 -5.58 7.80
N ILE A 38 -5.46 -5.40 6.77
CA ILE A 38 -5.27 -6.11 5.50
C ILE A 38 -4.51 -5.18 4.55
N PHE A 39 -3.46 -5.72 3.93
CA PHE A 39 -2.62 -5.02 2.97
C PHE A 39 -2.39 -5.92 1.75
N LYS A 40 -2.07 -5.32 0.60
CA LYS A 40 -1.75 -6.09 -0.60
C LYS A 40 -0.28 -6.52 -0.59
N VAL A 41 -0.02 -7.72 -1.06
CA VAL A 41 1.33 -8.20 -1.40
C VAL A 41 1.33 -8.76 -2.81
N ILE A 42 2.50 -8.78 -3.44
CA ILE A 42 2.69 -9.54 -4.67
C ILE A 42 3.51 -10.78 -4.35
N ILE A 43 2.98 -11.96 -4.70
CA ILE A 43 3.74 -13.21 -4.69
C ILE A 43 4.32 -13.40 -6.09
N THR A 44 5.64 -13.38 -6.21
CA THR A 44 6.32 -13.55 -7.50
C THR A 44 6.20 -14.99 -8.00
N GLU A 45 6.52 -15.22 -9.28
CA GLU A 45 6.64 -16.58 -9.84
C GLU A 45 7.67 -17.45 -9.11
N GLU A 46 8.64 -16.83 -8.42
CA GLU A 46 9.65 -17.49 -7.60
C GLU A 46 9.18 -17.75 -6.15
N ASN A 47 7.92 -17.44 -5.84
CA ASN A 47 7.31 -17.45 -4.50
C ASN A 47 7.95 -16.47 -3.50
N GLU A 48 8.48 -15.35 -3.99
CA GLU A 48 8.96 -14.28 -3.13
C GLU A 48 7.80 -13.33 -2.79
N GLU A 49 7.72 -12.90 -1.53
CA GLU A 49 6.73 -11.92 -1.08
C GLU A 49 7.27 -10.50 -1.21
N VAL A 50 6.64 -9.70 -2.08
CA VAL A 50 6.93 -8.28 -2.24
C VAL A 50 5.88 -7.47 -1.49
N LYS A 51 6.33 -6.78 -0.42
CA LYS A 51 5.47 -5.96 0.42
C LYS A 51 5.18 -4.61 -0.23
N LEU A 52 3.90 -4.29 -0.33
CA LEU A 52 3.43 -3.02 -0.85
C LEU A 52 3.15 -2.02 0.28
N VAL A 53 3.53 -0.75 0.08
CA VAL A 53 3.34 0.33 1.06
C VAL A 53 2.06 1.13 0.84
N ASN A 54 1.47 1.06 -0.35
CA ASN A 54 0.13 1.57 -0.56
C ASN A 54 -0.86 0.62 0.11
N GLU A 55 -1.20 0.96 1.35
CA GLU A 55 -2.36 0.41 2.04
C GLU A 55 -3.59 0.76 1.19
N TYR A 56 -4.25 -0.27 0.66
CA TYR A 56 -5.52 -0.16 -0.04
C TYR A 56 -5.49 0.66 -1.34
N PHE A 57 -4.87 0.10 -2.38
CA PHE A 57 -5.29 0.42 -3.74
C PHE A 57 -6.62 -0.30 -4.00
N GLU A 58 -7.58 0.37 -4.63
CA GLU A 58 -8.85 -0.20 -5.12
C GLU A 58 -8.66 -1.35 -6.15
N ALA A 59 -7.42 -1.79 -6.38
CA ALA A 59 -7.11 -2.94 -7.20
C ALA A 59 -7.69 -4.20 -6.57
N GLN A 60 -8.62 -4.81 -7.29
CA GLN A 60 -9.01 -6.20 -7.08
C GLN A 60 -7.75 -7.08 -7.05
N SER A 61 -7.81 -8.18 -6.31
CA SER A 61 -6.74 -9.17 -6.37
C SER A 61 -6.62 -9.69 -7.79
N CYS A 62 -5.40 -9.99 -8.21
CA CYS A 62 -5.09 -10.35 -9.59
C CYS A 62 -4.16 -11.55 -9.61
N GLU A 63 -4.59 -12.63 -10.25
CA GLU A 63 -3.72 -13.77 -10.52
C GLU A 63 -3.04 -13.62 -11.87
N ASN A 64 -1.76 -13.98 -11.92
CA ASN A 64 -0.90 -13.91 -13.10
C ASN A 64 -0.91 -12.52 -13.73
N GLY A 65 -0.68 -11.50 -12.91
CA GLY A 65 -0.64 -10.10 -13.30
C GLY A 65 0.77 -9.59 -13.59
N GLU A 66 0.80 -8.41 -14.21
CA GLU A 66 1.99 -7.60 -14.45
C GLU A 66 1.81 -6.25 -13.77
N PHE A 67 2.75 -5.85 -12.91
CA PHE A 67 2.60 -4.73 -11.99
C PHE A 67 3.75 -3.74 -12.13
N ALA A 68 3.41 -2.45 -12.24
CA ALA A 68 4.37 -1.37 -12.16
C ALA A 68 4.52 -0.93 -10.69
N LEU A 69 5.74 -1.03 -10.18
CA LEU A 69 6.11 -0.74 -8.80
C LEU A 69 7.12 0.40 -8.74
N LYS A 70 7.07 1.19 -7.67
CA LYS A 70 8.05 2.23 -7.36
C LYS A 70 8.65 1.97 -5.99
N GLU A 71 9.97 1.82 -5.92
CA GLU A 71 10.65 1.62 -4.64
C GLU A 71 10.68 2.92 -3.83
N GLU A 72 10.01 2.96 -2.67
CA GLU A 72 10.01 4.15 -1.81
C GLU A 72 11.14 4.12 -0.78
N SER A 73 11.50 2.93 -0.32
CA SER A 73 12.65 2.69 0.56
C SER A 73 13.10 1.24 0.39
N LEU A 74 14.29 0.91 0.90
CA LEU A 74 14.90 -0.40 0.69
C LEU A 74 13.93 -1.56 0.99
N GLY A 75 13.54 -2.30 -0.04
CA GLY A 75 12.64 -3.45 0.06
C GLY A 75 11.16 -3.11 0.34
N LYS A 76 10.76 -1.86 0.13
CA LYS A 76 9.39 -1.37 0.27
C LYS A 76 8.93 -0.68 -1.01
N TYR A 77 7.87 -1.21 -1.61
CA TYR A 77 7.42 -0.80 -2.95
C TYR A 77 6.02 -0.22 -2.91
N ARG A 78 5.74 0.83 -3.67
CA ARG A 78 4.40 1.32 -3.97
C ARG A 78 3.95 0.70 -5.28
N LEU A 79 2.75 0.12 -5.32
CA LEU A 79 2.11 -0.27 -6.58
C LEU A 79 1.55 0.98 -7.28
N GLU A 80 2.11 1.31 -8.45
CA GLU A 80 1.70 2.47 -9.26
C GLU A 80 0.57 2.09 -10.22
N ALA A 81 0.62 0.89 -10.82
CA ALA A 81 -0.40 0.41 -11.74
C ALA A 81 -0.41 -1.11 -11.88
N VAL A 82 -1.60 -1.67 -12.14
CA VAL A 82 -1.76 -3.02 -12.70
C VAL A 82 -1.73 -2.88 -14.22
N LEU A 83 -0.66 -3.35 -14.86
CA LEU A 83 -0.46 -3.23 -16.31
C LEU A 83 -1.26 -4.28 -17.08
N ASN A 84 -1.31 -5.50 -16.53
CA ASN A 84 -2.07 -6.61 -17.09
C ASN A 84 -2.57 -7.52 -15.98
N CYS A 85 -3.74 -8.14 -16.19
CA CYS A 85 -4.30 -9.13 -15.28
C CYS A 85 -5.02 -10.22 -16.06
N LYS A 86 -4.65 -11.49 -15.84
CA LYS A 86 -5.32 -12.60 -16.51
C LYS A 86 -6.64 -12.95 -15.83
N ASN A 87 -6.64 -13.06 -14.49
CA ASN A 87 -7.83 -13.36 -13.72
C ASN A 87 -7.97 -12.36 -12.57
N TRP A 88 -9.03 -11.57 -12.58
CA TRP A 88 -9.42 -10.75 -11.44
C TRP A 88 -10.15 -11.61 -10.42
N VAL A 89 -9.74 -11.50 -9.16
CA VAL A 89 -10.32 -12.23 -8.04
C VAL A 89 -10.96 -11.20 -7.10
N ASP A 90 -12.28 -11.27 -6.97
CA ASP A 90 -13.00 -10.51 -5.95
C ASP A 90 -12.88 -11.28 -4.62
N GLN A 91 -11.96 -10.79 -3.78
CA GLN A 91 -11.83 -11.01 -2.34
C GLN A 91 -11.60 -12.44 -1.81
N PRO A 92 -10.69 -12.62 -0.82
CA PRO A 92 -10.57 -13.89 -0.10
C PRO A 92 -11.85 -14.17 0.71
N GLU A 93 -12.27 -15.45 0.77
CA GLU A 93 -13.47 -15.93 1.47
C GLU A 93 -13.55 -15.44 2.94
N GLU A 94 -12.40 -15.20 3.56
CA GLU A 94 -12.21 -14.63 4.90
C GLU A 94 -12.82 -13.23 5.09
N THR A 95 -13.16 -12.54 4.00
CA THR A 95 -13.78 -11.21 4.03
C THR A 95 -15.29 -11.24 3.82
N GLN A 96 -15.86 -12.42 3.52
CA GLN A 96 -17.30 -12.66 3.60
C GLN A 96 -17.80 -12.62 5.04
N PHE A 97 -16.96 -13.07 5.99
CA PHE A 97 -17.29 -13.17 7.41
C PHE A 97 -16.24 -12.47 8.27
N CYS A 98 -16.53 -11.24 8.70
CA CYS A 98 -15.69 -10.55 9.65
C CYS A 98 -15.90 -11.08 11.08
N PRO A 99 -14.83 -11.26 11.87
CA PRO A 99 -14.97 -11.66 13.27
C PRO A 99 -15.72 -10.56 14.05
N GLU A 100 -16.55 -10.96 15.03
CA GLU A 100 -17.30 -10.02 15.88
C GLU A 100 -16.43 -9.31 16.95
N ILE A 101 -15.10 -9.41 16.84
CA ILE A 101 -14.18 -8.73 17.75
C ILE A 101 -14.30 -7.22 17.53
N PHE A 102 -14.72 -6.50 18.56
CA PHE A 102 -14.84 -5.05 18.53
C PHE A 102 -13.47 -4.40 18.77
N SER A 103 -12.92 -3.79 17.73
CA SER A 103 -11.64 -3.09 17.73
C SER A 103 -11.73 -1.93 16.74
N PRO A 104 -12.37 -0.81 17.14
CA PRO A 104 -12.87 0.19 16.19
C PRO A 104 -11.74 0.86 15.42
N VAL A 105 -12.03 1.19 14.17
CA VAL A 105 -11.13 1.91 13.27
C VAL A 105 -11.88 2.99 12.51
N CYS A 106 -11.20 4.09 12.20
CA CYS A 106 -11.70 5.13 11.33
C CYS A 106 -11.24 4.85 9.90
N GLY A 107 -12.18 4.90 8.96
CA GLY A 107 -11.88 4.82 7.54
C GLY A 107 -12.50 5.97 6.74
N ALA A 108 -11.99 6.20 5.54
CA ALA A 108 -12.50 7.17 4.58
C ALA A 108 -13.07 6.46 3.34
N VAL A 109 -14.23 6.90 2.87
CA VAL A 109 -14.81 6.46 1.60
C VAL A 109 -14.86 7.66 0.66
N SER A 110 -14.23 7.55 -0.50
CA SER A 110 -14.25 8.59 -1.51
C SER A 110 -15.58 8.56 -2.27
N GLY A 111 -16.35 9.64 -2.18
CA GLY A 111 -17.58 9.86 -2.93
C GLY A 111 -17.44 10.96 -3.98
N ILE A 112 -18.48 11.16 -4.77
CA ILE A 112 -18.55 12.26 -5.77
C ILE A 112 -18.39 13.64 -5.08
N ASP A 113 -18.82 13.75 -3.83
CA ASP A 113 -18.80 14.98 -3.03
C ASP A 113 -17.57 15.11 -2.11
N GLY A 114 -16.57 14.22 -2.26
CA GLY A 114 -15.35 14.17 -1.45
C GLY A 114 -15.29 12.99 -0.48
N ASP A 115 -14.24 12.96 0.35
CA ASP A 115 -13.99 11.86 1.29
C ASP A 115 -14.86 11.97 2.54
N MET A 116 -15.57 10.89 2.88
CA MET A 116 -16.39 10.79 4.09
C MET A 116 -15.73 9.87 5.11
N LEU A 117 -15.58 10.35 6.35
CA LEU A 117 -15.06 9.55 7.47
C LEU A 117 -16.16 8.69 8.10
N ILE A 118 -15.91 7.39 8.24
CA ILE A 118 -16.83 6.38 8.75
C ILE A 118 -16.13 5.53 9.83
N ASN A 119 -16.85 5.27 10.92
CA ASN A 119 -16.42 4.35 11.97
C ASN A 119 -16.75 2.91 11.57
N TYR A 120 -15.77 2.02 11.65
CA TYR A 120 -15.95 0.58 11.45
C TYR A 120 -15.68 -0.16 12.75
N SER A 121 -16.46 -1.22 13.00
CA SER A 121 -16.37 -2.03 14.23
C SER A 121 -15.02 -2.74 14.37
N ASN A 122 -14.39 -3.08 13.25
CA ASN A 122 -13.03 -3.57 13.17
C ASN A 122 -12.45 -3.37 11.76
N SER A 123 -11.17 -3.68 11.60
CA SER A 123 -10.43 -3.56 10.35
C SER A 123 -10.95 -4.46 9.23
N CYS A 124 -11.55 -5.61 9.55
CA CYS A 124 -12.19 -6.45 8.54
C CYS A 124 -13.43 -5.78 7.95
N GLU A 125 -14.27 -5.16 8.78
CA GLU A 125 -15.45 -4.43 8.30
C GLU A 125 -15.07 -3.21 7.44
N LEU A 126 -14.01 -2.50 7.82
CA LEU A 126 -13.42 -1.43 7.00
C LEU A 126 -12.98 -1.95 5.64
N TYR A 127 -12.30 -3.09 5.63
CA TYR A 127 -11.84 -3.76 4.42
C TYR A 127 -13.02 -4.18 3.53
N ARG A 128 -14.05 -4.81 4.11
CA ARG A 128 -15.24 -5.27 3.39
C ARG A 128 -15.97 -4.12 2.71
N ALA A 129 -16.02 -2.96 3.38
CA ALA A 129 -16.56 -1.73 2.83
C ALA A 129 -15.66 -1.05 1.78
N LYS A 130 -14.47 -1.60 1.54
CA LYS A 130 -13.43 -1.05 0.66
C LYS A 130 -13.04 0.39 1.01
N ALA A 131 -13.03 0.72 2.31
CA ALA A 131 -12.70 2.04 2.80
C ALA A 131 -11.20 2.19 3.10
N ILE A 132 -10.67 3.39 2.95
CA ILE A 132 -9.27 3.72 3.23
C ILE A 132 -9.08 3.81 4.74
N PHE A 133 -8.09 3.11 5.31
CA PHE A 133 -7.78 3.25 6.73
C PHE A 133 -7.21 4.64 7.06
N VAL A 134 -7.72 5.27 8.12
CA VAL A 134 -7.29 6.61 8.58
C VAL A 134 -6.56 6.51 9.91
N LYS A 135 -7.20 5.94 10.94
CA LYS A 135 -6.62 5.79 12.29
C LYS A 135 -7.28 4.68 13.08
N GLU A 136 -6.59 4.19 14.10
CA GLU A 136 -7.19 3.33 15.13
C GLU A 136 -8.14 4.13 16.02
N GLY A 137 -9.21 3.50 16.52
CA GLY A 137 -10.27 4.18 17.25
C GLY A 137 -11.31 4.84 16.34
N SER A 138 -12.22 5.59 16.95
CA SER A 138 -13.27 6.31 16.23
C SER A 138 -12.72 7.53 15.46
N CYS A 139 -13.40 7.96 14.40
CA CYS A 139 -13.06 9.12 13.58
C CYS A 139 -13.11 10.46 14.34
N GLU A 140 -13.88 10.53 15.43
CA GLU A 140 -13.95 11.68 16.35
C GLU A 140 -12.61 11.99 17.03
#